data_AF-A0A2E7RLY4-F1
#
_entry.id   AF-A0A2E7RLY4-F1
#
_cell.length_a   1.000
_cell.length_b   1.000
_cell.length_c   1.000
_cell.angle_alpha   90.00
_cell.angle_beta   90.00
_cell.angle_gamma   90.00
#
_symmetry.space_group_name_H-M   'P 1'
#
loop_
_entity.id
_entity.type
_entity.pdbx_description
1 polymer ?
#
loop_
_entity_poly.entity_id
_entity_poly.type
_entity_poly.pdbx_seq_one_letter_code
_entity_poly.pdbx_strand_id
1 'polypeptide(L)'
;MPEPDTITLQHILIQKRDEAEGIAQGLLERAQGGEDFEALMKEHSEDPGGGTYAMLNSDVEGRTFTDHMSELNKRAEAMDMELREAVGSGKMDHEAAEAKMKAFVEILQEEATNVDLPYPRATMVKAFGDVGFSLDVGGIGLAPFHEEDSPFGWHVIRRIS
;
A
#
# COMPACT_ATOMS: atom_id res chain seq x y z
N MET A 1 17.74 -7.55 17.53
CA MET A 1 17.33 -6.13 17.50
C MET A 1 15.81 -6.11 17.59
N PRO A 2 15.17 -5.12 18.21
CA PRO A 2 13.72 -4.97 18.09
C PRO A 2 13.33 -4.84 16.61
N GLU A 3 12.19 -5.40 16.23
CA GLU A 3 11.64 -5.18 14.89
C GLU A 3 11.40 -3.66 14.68
N PRO A 4 11.59 -3.14 13.45
CA PRO A 4 11.32 -1.74 13.16
C PRO A 4 9.82 -1.42 13.27
N ASP A 5 9.50 -0.14 13.46
CA ASP A 5 8.11 0.34 13.49
C ASP A 5 7.44 0.23 12.11
N THR A 6 8.21 0.41 11.04
CA THR A 6 7.74 0.38 9.66
C THR A 6 8.76 -0.28 8.74
N ILE A 7 8.27 -0.98 7.71
CA ILE A 7 9.10 -1.52 6.63
C ILE A 7 8.49 -1.18 5.28
N THR A 8 9.33 -1.18 4.24
CA THR A 8 8.86 -1.17 2.85
C THR A 8 9.34 -2.42 2.16
N LEU A 9 8.41 -3.13 1.53
CA LEU A 9 8.66 -4.38 0.83
C LEU A 9 8.32 -4.26 -0.64
N GLN A 10 9.03 -5.05 -1.42
CA GLN A 10 8.62 -5.44 -2.76
C GLN A 10 8.32 -6.93 -2.79
N HIS A 11 7.42 -7.36 -3.67
CA HIS A 11 7.20 -8.79 -3.88
C HIS A 11 6.90 -9.16 -5.32
N ILE A 12 7.06 -10.46 -5.58
CA ILE A 12 6.64 -11.10 -6.82
C ILE A 12 5.62 -12.16 -6.42
N LEU A 13 4.36 -11.96 -6.81
CA LEU A 13 3.29 -12.92 -6.59
C LEU A 13 3.27 -13.92 -7.74
N ILE A 14 3.34 -15.21 -7.40
CA ILE A 14 3.08 -16.32 -8.32
C ILE A 14 1.85 -17.06 -7.82
N GLN A 15 0.76 -17.00 -8.58
CA GLN A 15 -0.51 -17.62 -8.21
C GLN A 15 -0.40 -19.15 -8.19
N LYS A 16 -1.35 -19.79 -7.50
CA LYS A 16 -1.37 -21.24 -7.34
C LYS A 16 -1.50 -21.96 -8.70
N ARG A 17 -0.45 -22.70 -9.06
CA ARG A 17 -0.39 -23.65 -10.18
C ARG A 17 0.71 -24.69 -9.92
N ASP A 18 0.70 -25.78 -10.68
CA ASP A 18 1.61 -26.93 -10.47
C ASP A 18 3.10 -26.54 -10.46
N GLU A 19 3.48 -25.52 -11.25
CA GLU A 19 4.87 -25.06 -11.39
C GLU A 19 5.22 -23.87 -10.49
N ALA A 20 4.25 -23.34 -9.73
CA ALA A 20 4.40 -22.08 -9.00
C ALA A 20 5.57 -22.08 -8.01
N GLU A 21 5.75 -23.19 -7.28
CA GLU A 21 6.85 -23.36 -6.33
C GLU A 21 8.22 -23.30 -7.03
N GLY A 22 8.36 -24.02 -8.14
CA GLY A 22 9.60 -24.03 -8.92
C GLY A 22 9.93 -22.66 -9.52
N ILE A 23 8.92 -21.93 -10.00
CA ILE A 23 9.06 -20.57 -10.49
C ILE A 23 9.50 -19.64 -9.35
N ALA A 24 8.81 -19.67 -8.21
CA ALA A 24 9.12 -18.82 -7.07
C ALA A 24 10.53 -19.10 -6.51
N GLN A 25 10.93 -20.36 -6.42
CA GLN A 25 12.27 -20.75 -5.99
C GLN A 25 13.35 -20.27 -6.97
N GLY A 26 13.12 -20.39 -8.28
CA GLY A 26 14.06 -19.89 -9.30
C GLY A 26 14.19 -18.36 -9.25
N LEU A 27 13.10 -17.63 -9.00
CA LEU A 27 13.12 -16.18 -8.84
C LEU A 27 13.83 -15.76 -7.55
N LEU A 28 13.64 -16.50 -6.46
CA LEU A 28 14.38 -16.28 -5.20
C LEU A 28 15.89 -16.39 -5.43
N GLU A 29 16.34 -17.46 -6.10
CA GLU A 29 17.77 -17.68 -6.38
C GLU A 29 18.37 -16.59 -7.27
N ARG A 30 17.65 -16.19 -8.33
CA ARG A 30 18.03 -15.09 -9.22
C ARG A 30 18.17 -13.76 -8.47
N ALA A 31 17.16 -13.45 -7.66
CA ALA A 31 17.12 -12.24 -6.84
C ALA A 31 18.26 -12.22 -5.80
N GLN A 32 18.49 -13.32 -5.09
CA GLN A 32 19.61 -13.47 -4.16
C GLN A 32 20.97 -13.44 -4.86
N GLY A 33 21.02 -13.86 -6.13
CA GLY A 33 22.19 -13.75 -7.00
C GLY A 33 22.52 -12.33 -7.47
N GLY A 34 21.70 -11.33 -7.11
CA GLY A 34 21.92 -9.92 -7.43
C GLY A 34 21.27 -9.45 -8.74
N GLU A 35 20.37 -10.25 -9.32
CA GLU A 35 19.54 -9.78 -10.43
C GLU A 35 18.59 -8.66 -9.98
N ASP A 36 18.23 -7.76 -10.90
CA ASP A 36 17.36 -6.63 -10.59
C ASP A 36 15.95 -7.11 -10.21
N PHE A 37 15.65 -7.01 -8.92
CA PHE A 37 14.36 -7.40 -8.37
C PHE A 37 13.18 -6.63 -9.00
N GLU A 38 13.36 -5.36 -9.36
CA GLU A 38 12.27 -4.58 -9.96
C GLU A 38 11.96 -5.05 -11.38
N ALA A 39 13.00 -5.46 -12.12
CA ALA A 39 12.82 -6.08 -13.43
C ALA A 39 12.10 -7.43 -13.29
N LEU A 40 12.54 -8.28 -12.34
CA LEU A 40 11.89 -9.56 -12.06
C LEU A 40 10.43 -9.38 -11.65
N MET A 41 10.13 -8.40 -10.80
CA MET A 41 8.77 -8.07 -10.35
C MET A 41 7.89 -7.62 -11.52
N LYS A 42 8.38 -6.71 -12.36
CA LYS A 42 7.63 -6.22 -13.53
C LYS A 42 7.36 -7.32 -14.56
N GLU A 43 8.27 -8.27 -14.70
CA GLU A 43 8.16 -9.35 -15.68
C GLU A 43 7.30 -10.52 -15.18
N HIS A 44 7.38 -10.85 -13.90
CA HIS A 44 6.85 -12.11 -13.37
C HIS A 44 5.72 -11.96 -12.34
N SER A 45 5.51 -10.79 -11.76
CA SER A 45 4.49 -10.62 -10.71
C SER A 45 3.08 -10.64 -11.30
N GLU A 46 2.23 -11.50 -10.74
CA GLU A 46 0.80 -11.59 -11.07
C GLU A 46 -0.06 -10.77 -10.09
N ASP A 47 0.58 -9.85 -9.33
CA ASP A 47 -0.09 -8.91 -8.44
C ASP A 47 -0.52 -7.63 -9.21
N PRO A 48 -1.83 -7.31 -9.27
CA PRO A 48 -2.31 -6.07 -9.88
C PRO A 48 -1.86 -4.80 -9.14
N GLY A 49 -1.46 -4.90 -7.87
CA GLY A 49 -1.07 -3.76 -7.03
C GLY A 49 0.34 -3.21 -7.29
N GLY A 50 1.08 -3.72 -8.28
CA GLY A 50 2.41 -3.22 -8.64
C GLY A 50 3.53 -3.65 -7.69
N GLY A 51 3.22 -4.44 -6.68
CA GLY A 51 4.17 -5.23 -5.91
C GLY A 51 5.05 -4.48 -4.91
N THR A 52 4.82 -3.19 -4.64
CA THR A 52 5.52 -2.43 -3.60
C THR A 52 4.54 -2.01 -2.51
N TYR A 53 4.85 -2.29 -1.25
CA TYR A 53 3.97 -2.02 -0.11
C TYR A 53 4.76 -1.51 1.08
N ALA A 54 4.30 -0.42 1.69
CA ALA A 54 4.74 -0.01 3.01
C ALA A 54 3.87 -0.69 4.07
N MET A 55 4.48 -1.16 5.17
CA MET A 55 3.79 -1.83 6.27
C MET A 55 4.21 -1.29 7.63
N LEU A 56 3.25 -1.20 8.54
CA LEU A 56 3.46 -0.87 9.95
C LEU A 56 3.53 -2.15 10.78
N ASN A 57 4.39 -2.17 11.80
CA ASN A 57 4.47 -3.31 12.69
C ASN A 57 3.22 -3.43 13.58
N SER A 58 3.01 -4.60 14.18
CA SER A 58 1.82 -4.94 14.98
C SER A 58 1.54 -3.97 16.13
N ASP A 59 2.60 -3.36 16.68
CA ASP A 59 2.53 -2.48 17.84
C ASP A 59 2.45 -0.99 17.46
N VAL A 60 2.39 -0.69 16.15
CA VAL A 60 2.38 0.68 15.63
C VAL A 60 0.99 1.02 15.11
N GLU A 61 0.33 1.94 15.82
CA GLU A 61 -0.90 2.55 15.32
C GLU A 61 -0.56 3.47 14.13
N GLY A 62 -1.03 3.07 12.94
CA GLY A 62 -0.86 3.82 11.71
C GLY A 62 -1.87 4.91 11.49
N ARG A 63 -1.59 5.80 10.52
CA ARG A 63 -2.67 6.46 9.79
C ARG A 63 -3.42 5.39 9.01
N THR A 64 -4.52 4.92 9.58
CA THR A 64 -5.43 4.00 8.92
C THR A 64 -6.04 4.69 7.71
N PHE A 65 -6.54 3.90 6.73
CA PHE A 65 -7.40 4.45 5.69
C PHE A 65 -8.56 5.26 6.29
N THR A 66 -9.05 4.86 7.47
CA THR A 66 -10.06 5.60 8.24
C THR A 66 -9.57 6.98 8.69
N ASP A 67 -8.34 7.12 9.17
CA ASP A 67 -7.78 8.41 9.57
C ASP A 67 -7.59 9.32 8.37
N HIS A 68 -7.10 8.77 7.25
CA HIS A 68 -6.97 9.54 6.02
C HIS A 68 -8.31 10.02 5.49
N MET A 69 -9.32 9.14 5.44
CA MET A 69 -10.68 9.53 5.07
C MET A 69 -11.29 10.54 6.05
N SER A 70 -10.99 10.42 7.35
CA SER A 70 -11.41 11.40 8.36
C SER A 70 -10.82 12.79 8.07
N GLU A 71 -9.54 12.86 7.72
CA GLU A 71 -8.88 14.12 7.37
C GLU A 71 -9.41 14.72 6.06
N LEU A 72 -9.67 13.89 5.04
CA LEU A 72 -10.30 14.35 3.80
C LEU A 72 -11.71 14.90 4.07
N ASN A 73 -12.50 14.23 4.92
CA ASN A 73 -13.82 14.69 5.32
C ASN A 73 -13.76 16.02 6.07
N LYS A 74 -12.83 16.17 7.03
CA LYS A 74 -12.62 17.45 7.75
C LYS A 74 -12.25 18.58 6.79
N ARG A 75 -11.41 18.30 5.79
CA ARG A 75 -11.05 19.28 4.75
C ARG A 75 -12.27 19.67 3.92
N ALA A 76 -13.11 18.71 3.53
CA ALA A 76 -14.36 18.97 2.80
C ALA A 76 -15.32 19.85 3.62
N GLU A 77 -15.50 19.56 4.91
CA GLU A 77 -16.31 20.37 5.82
C GLU A 77 -15.76 21.78 5.99
N ALA A 78 -14.44 21.94 6.15
CA ALA A 78 -13.81 23.25 6.26
C ALA A 78 -14.01 24.10 5.00
N MET A 79 -13.88 23.50 3.81
CA MET A 79 -14.16 24.18 2.54
C MET A 79 -15.64 24.56 2.42
N ASP A 80 -16.56 23.68 2.80
CA ASP A 80 -18.01 23.98 2.81
C ASP A 80 -18.31 25.19 3.70
N MET A 81 -17.73 25.25 4.90
CA MET A 81 -17.87 26.40 5.79
C MET A 81 -17.33 27.69 5.18
N GLU A 82 -16.11 27.67 4.60
CA GLU A 82 -15.50 28.84 3.97
C GLU A 82 -16.36 29.36 2.81
N LEU A 83 -16.86 28.47 1.97
CA LEU A 83 -17.69 28.83 0.83
C LEU A 83 -19.04 29.38 1.27
N ARG A 84 -19.67 28.80 2.30
CA ARG A 84 -20.92 29.32 2.88
C ARG A 84 -20.73 30.72 3.47
N GLU A 85 -19.61 30.98 4.14
CA GLU A 85 -19.30 32.31 4.66
C GLU A 85 -19.05 33.32 3.52
N ALA A 86 -18.36 32.91 2.46
CA ALA A 86 -18.14 33.73 1.28
C ALA A 86 -19.45 34.09 0.57
N VAL A 87 -20.39 33.14 0.47
CA VAL A 87 -21.73 33.38 -0.08
C VAL A 87 -22.55 34.28 0.84
N GLY A 88 -22.56 34.00 2.15
CA GLY A 88 -23.29 34.79 3.14
C GLY A 88 -22.79 36.24 3.27
N SER A 89 -21.51 36.48 2.99
CA SER A 89 -20.91 37.82 2.94
C SER A 89 -20.99 38.51 1.57
N GLY A 90 -21.56 37.84 0.56
CA GLY A 90 -21.69 38.36 -0.81
C GLY A 90 -20.35 38.48 -1.56
N LYS A 91 -19.28 37.88 -1.05
CA LYS A 91 -17.96 37.81 -1.72
C LYS A 91 -17.95 36.82 -2.90
N MET A 92 -18.91 35.91 -2.93
CA MET A 92 -19.05 34.86 -3.94
C MET A 92 -20.54 34.58 -4.14
N ASP A 93 -20.96 34.25 -5.36
CA ASP A 93 -22.31 33.75 -5.61
C ASP A 93 -22.41 32.24 -5.35
N HIS A 94 -23.64 31.72 -5.25
CA HIS A 94 -23.88 30.32 -4.92
C HIS A 94 -23.35 29.36 -6.01
N GLU A 95 -23.38 29.77 -7.28
CA GLU A 95 -22.96 28.93 -8.41
C GLU A 95 -21.43 28.77 -8.42
N ALA A 96 -20.69 29.85 -8.19
CA ALA A 96 -19.24 29.86 -8.04
C ALA A 96 -18.80 29.04 -6.81
N ALA A 97 -19.55 29.11 -5.71
CA ALA A 97 -19.30 28.29 -4.53
C ALA A 97 -19.49 26.79 -4.81
N GLU A 98 -20.58 26.42 -5.50
CA GLU A 98 -20.84 25.03 -5.89
C GLU A 98 -19.76 24.49 -6.83
N ALA A 99 -19.35 25.27 -7.83
CA ALA A 99 -18.27 24.91 -8.75
C ALA A 99 -16.93 24.71 -8.02
N LYS A 100 -16.61 25.59 -7.05
CA LYS A 100 -15.39 25.48 -6.25
C LYS A 100 -15.42 24.27 -5.31
N MET A 101 -16.58 23.96 -4.72
CA MET A 101 -16.76 22.74 -3.93
C MET A 101 -16.58 21.49 -4.78
N LYS A 102 -17.20 21.44 -5.97
CA LYS A 102 -17.07 20.30 -6.88
C LYS A 102 -15.61 20.03 -7.25
N ALA A 103 -14.88 21.06 -7.67
CA ALA A 103 -13.46 20.94 -7.99
C ALA A 103 -12.63 20.47 -6.79
N PHE A 104 -12.97 20.93 -5.58
CA PHE A 104 -12.29 20.50 -4.37
C PHE A 104 -12.58 19.03 -4.01
N VAL A 105 -13.81 18.57 -4.17
CA VAL A 105 -14.18 17.16 -3.95
C VAL A 105 -13.48 16.25 -4.95
N GLU A 106 -13.34 16.65 -6.22
CA GLU A 106 -12.58 15.90 -7.23
C GLU A 106 -11.10 15.75 -6.83
N ILE A 107 -10.48 16.81 -6.30
CA ILE A 107 -9.10 16.74 -5.75
C ILE A 107 -9.02 15.78 -4.56
N LEU A 108 -9.96 15.86 -3.61
CA LEU A 108 -9.96 14.97 -2.45
C LEU A 108 -10.19 13.50 -2.85
N GLN A 109 -11.00 13.24 -3.89
CA GLN A 109 -11.21 11.90 -4.44
C GLN A 109 -9.94 11.35 -5.10
N GLU A 110 -9.21 12.19 -5.84
CA GLU A 110 -7.92 11.82 -6.42
C GLU A 110 -6.87 11.56 -5.34
N GLU A 111 -6.81 12.38 -4.29
CA GLU A 111 -5.96 12.14 -3.11
C GLU A 111 -6.31 10.83 -2.39
N ALA A 112 -7.61 10.54 -2.22
CA ALA A 112 -8.08 9.29 -1.61
C ALA A 112 -7.70 8.04 -2.44
N THR A 113 -7.65 8.19 -3.76
CA THR A 113 -7.36 7.09 -4.69
C THR A 113 -5.85 6.83 -4.82
N ASN A 114 -5.02 7.86 -4.61
CA ASN A 114 -3.57 7.80 -4.77
C ASN A 114 -2.81 7.79 -3.44
N VAL A 115 -3.45 7.37 -2.33
CA VAL A 115 -2.79 7.39 -1.02
C VAL A 115 -1.91 6.15 -0.84
N ASP A 116 -0.60 6.37 -0.74
CA ASP A 116 0.39 5.34 -0.41
C ASP A 116 0.56 5.29 1.13
N LEU A 117 -0.50 4.89 1.83
CA LEU A 117 -0.47 4.74 3.29
C LEU A 117 0.08 3.37 3.66
N PRO A 118 0.95 3.29 4.69
CA PRO A 118 1.49 2.03 5.12
C PRO A 118 0.38 1.16 5.73
N TYR A 119 0.27 -0.07 5.22
CA TYR A 119 -0.74 -1.02 5.65
C TYR A 119 -0.40 -1.56 7.05
N PRO A 120 -1.33 -1.57 8.01
CA PRO A 120 -1.13 -2.28 9.26
C PRO A 120 -0.81 -3.76 8.99
N ARG A 121 0.23 -4.33 9.62
CA ARG A 121 0.61 -5.75 9.46
C ARG A 121 -0.58 -6.69 9.69
N ALA A 122 -1.47 -6.36 10.61
CA ALA A 122 -2.69 -7.12 10.90
C ALA A 122 -3.71 -7.18 9.75
N THR A 123 -3.64 -6.25 8.80
CA THR A 123 -4.51 -6.22 7.61
C THR A 123 -3.89 -6.86 6.38
N MET A 124 -2.64 -7.29 6.48
CA MET A 124 -1.89 -7.94 5.40
C MET A 124 -1.84 -9.45 5.61
N VAL A 125 -1.46 -10.17 4.55
CA VAL A 125 -1.27 -11.61 4.58
C VAL A 125 -0.22 -11.96 5.65
N LYS A 126 -0.54 -12.89 6.56
CA LYS A 126 0.29 -13.18 7.73
C LYS A 126 1.72 -13.57 7.35
N ALA A 127 1.88 -14.50 6.41
CA ALA A 127 3.20 -14.93 5.95
C ALA A 127 3.99 -13.79 5.28
N PHE A 128 3.30 -12.88 4.59
CA PHE A 128 3.91 -11.71 3.96
C PHE A 128 4.52 -10.76 4.99
N GLY A 129 3.76 -10.43 6.04
CA GLY A 129 4.25 -9.62 7.15
C GLY A 129 5.39 -10.32 7.89
N ASP A 130 5.19 -11.58 8.29
CA ASP A 130 6.18 -12.33 9.08
C ASP A 130 7.53 -12.45 8.35
N VAL A 131 7.53 -12.80 7.07
CA VAL A 131 8.76 -12.85 6.27
C VAL A 131 9.36 -11.45 6.13
N GLY A 132 8.56 -10.45 5.78
CA GLY A 132 9.03 -9.07 5.59
C GLY A 132 9.76 -8.48 6.79
N PHE A 133 9.19 -8.61 7.99
CA PHE A 133 9.78 -8.12 9.23
C PHE A 133 11.01 -8.94 9.68
N SER A 134 11.09 -10.21 9.29
CA SER A 134 12.24 -11.07 9.58
C SER A 134 13.49 -10.78 8.74
N LEU A 135 13.33 -10.10 7.60
CA LEU A 135 14.42 -9.79 6.68
C LEU A 135 15.20 -8.54 7.11
N ASP A 136 16.51 -8.56 6.89
CA ASP A 136 17.33 -7.35 6.92
C ASP A 136 17.01 -6.44 5.72
N VAL A 137 17.41 -5.17 5.79
CA VAL A 137 17.31 -4.26 4.63
C VAL A 137 18.15 -4.80 3.46
N GLY A 138 17.52 -4.94 2.30
CA GLY A 138 18.07 -5.61 1.12
C GLY A 138 17.92 -7.14 1.12
N GLY A 139 17.44 -7.72 2.23
CA GLY A 139 17.19 -9.15 2.35
C GLY A 139 16.05 -9.62 1.46
N ILE A 140 16.15 -10.86 0.99
CA ILE A 140 15.18 -11.49 0.09
C ILE A 140 14.77 -12.85 0.66
N GLY A 141 13.45 -13.05 0.80
CA GLY A 141 12.85 -14.25 1.35
C GLY A 141 11.70 -14.78 0.48
N LEU A 142 11.16 -15.93 0.87
CA LEU A 142 10.04 -16.59 0.21
C LEU A 142 8.95 -16.88 1.25
N ALA A 143 7.74 -16.42 0.98
CA ALA A 143 6.53 -16.88 1.66
C ALA A 143 5.86 -17.94 0.76
N PRO A 144 5.91 -19.24 1.13
CA PRO A 144 5.27 -20.28 0.34
C PRO A 144 3.75 -20.18 0.44
N PHE A 145 3.06 -20.73 -0.55
CA PHE A 145 1.61 -20.84 -0.52
C PHE A 145 1.13 -21.59 0.74
N HIS A 146 0.12 -21.04 1.39
CA HIS A 146 -0.58 -21.66 2.50
C HIS A 146 -2.05 -21.26 2.45
N GLU A 147 -2.98 -22.21 2.60
CA GLU A 147 -4.41 -21.95 2.39
C GLU A 147 -4.99 -20.88 3.32
N GLU A 148 -4.38 -20.67 4.49
CA GLU A 148 -4.84 -19.68 5.48
C GLU A 148 -3.89 -18.47 5.56
N ASP A 149 -2.58 -18.71 5.52
CA ASP A 149 -1.57 -17.69 5.85
C ASP A 149 -0.95 -17.01 4.63
N SER A 150 -1.13 -17.60 3.44
CA SER A 150 -0.66 -17.09 2.14
C SER A 150 -1.52 -17.63 0.99
N PRO A 151 -2.85 -17.33 0.98
CA PRO A 151 -3.81 -18.00 0.09
C PRO A 151 -3.68 -17.58 -1.38
N PHE A 152 -2.97 -16.49 -1.66
CA PHE A 152 -2.85 -15.94 -3.02
C PHE A 152 -1.78 -16.64 -3.86
N GLY A 153 -0.82 -17.33 -3.22
CA GLY A 153 0.25 -18.04 -3.91
C GLY A 153 1.58 -17.97 -3.17
N TRP A 154 2.65 -18.06 -3.95
CA TRP A 154 4.02 -17.90 -3.47
C TRP A 154 4.44 -16.44 -3.65
N HIS A 155 5.05 -15.87 -2.62
CA HIS A 155 5.55 -14.50 -2.65
C HIS A 155 7.06 -14.52 -2.45
N VAL A 156 7.80 -14.08 -3.46
CA VAL A 156 9.21 -13.73 -3.29
C VAL A 156 9.25 -12.29 -2.78
N ILE A 157 9.84 -12.04 -1.62
CA ILE A 157 9.72 -10.76 -0.89
C ILE A 157 11.11 -10.16 -0.73
N ARG A 158 11.27 -8.88 -1.07
CA ARG A 158 12.48 -8.09 -0.81
C ARG A 158 12.17 -6.95 0.14
N ARG A 159 12.97 -6.78 1.18
CA ARG A 159 12.88 -5.60 2.06
C ARG A 159 13.75 -4.47 1.55
N ILE A 160 13.19 -3.27 1.44
CA ILE A 160 13.85 -2.06 0.94
C ILE A 160 14.30 -1.14 2.09
N SER A 161 13.48 -1.03 3.14
CA SER A 161 13.76 -0.22 4.33
C SER A 161 13.14 -0.84 5.58
#